data_AF-A0A2I1MK55-F1
#
_entry.id   AF-A0A2I1MK55-F1
#
_cell.length_a   1.000
_cell.length_b   1.000
_cell.length_c   1.000
_cell.angle_alpha   90.00
_cell.angle_beta   90.00
_cell.angle_gamma   90.00
#
_symmetry.space_group_name_H-M   'P 1'
#
loop_
_entity.id
_entity.type
_entity.pdbx_description
1 polymer ?
#
loop_
_entity_poly.entity_id
_entity_poly.type
_entity_poly.pdbx_seq_one_letter_code
_entity_poly.pdbx_strand_id
1 'polypeptide(L)'
;MAKRRNCNGGGTSVIRRYAVVDIETTGPSFKEGDKIIQIGLVQLSDQGIEAEYSWDVQPGQKIPPRIVDLTGITDRQLAQAPTLREIADDFLDKLGDRILVAHNINFDYKFLSRSLEKLGYPPLSNEGIDTVELIRLLYPCDQSYKLGDFAEKHGINLVHAHTALDDARATAQLLLLIQERIKSLPYDLLQTIQPLTTTMIRQTGLYFNAWVEDWAPRTREGLVKKGPFYLAEQKGQGLVFPKQFGQDQADFVDLGGRPLCIGQGDCQLSPLQLAMCRDLSQFFDQDKSGLACLDAPAGSGKSLAYLLAALQAPAGQSNLVLATSTRLLQDRLAQESLQQAADILGRPLRYVQLKSSRHYIDLSALAAFHEEVLASKQVKKRDALLLAALMIWLAQSQTGLLVELNPGLLTKDFSCKQPTKAACDQALSKWSDHAYYAREWEAIPEADLVLTNQAFLCQHQKDLEDWGLLSSSGLLLVDESHQLLDTLQAQATASWSTQAFENQHKHLQKLLANLIHFPEAYQFSGQSFDDLYQSSQLIQDVWQTFDQVMAYLEEHYRKLVYYKQQSDHKDSFMLKAAFQAADLYSQLKAVQAQVNDLSKSLQQLCRAVQVKSGFSSQRLDQLQATVRSQQV
;
A
#
# COMPACT_ATOMS: atom_id res chain seq x y z
N MET A 1 35.57 -14.48 21.76
CA MET A 1 36.70 -13.53 21.77
C MET A 1 36.91 -13.02 20.34
N ALA A 2 36.33 -11.87 20.01
CA ALA A 2 36.44 -11.26 18.69
C ALA A 2 37.74 -10.44 18.62
N LYS A 3 38.65 -10.80 17.72
CA LYS A 3 39.84 -9.98 17.41
C LYS A 3 39.37 -8.71 16.69
N ARG A 4 39.51 -7.57 17.38
CA ARG A 4 39.50 -6.23 16.76
C ARG A 4 40.54 -6.21 15.64
N ARG A 5 40.12 -6.05 14.38
CA ARG A 5 41.02 -5.70 13.28
C ARG A 5 41.27 -4.20 13.35
N ASN A 6 42.54 -3.85 13.53
CA ASN A 6 43.06 -2.49 13.55
C ASN A 6 42.89 -1.86 12.15
N CYS A 7 42.26 -0.69 12.10
CA CYS A 7 42.19 0.16 10.93
C CYS A 7 43.46 1.01 10.89
N ASN A 8 44.44 0.61 10.07
CA ASN A 8 45.52 1.50 9.65
C ASN A 8 45.52 1.56 8.11
N GLY A 9 45.60 2.80 7.60
CA GLY A 9 45.46 3.16 6.21
C GLY A 9 46.38 2.40 5.25
N GLY A 10 45.77 1.93 4.17
CA GLY A 10 46.36 1.14 3.10
C GLY A 10 45.24 0.43 2.36
N GLY A 11 44.46 1.18 1.57
CA GLY A 11 43.24 0.72 0.91
C GLY A 11 43.52 -0.29 -0.20
N THR A 12 43.77 -1.55 0.15
CA THR A 12 43.44 -2.67 -0.72
C THR A 12 41.93 -2.86 -0.64
N SER A 13 41.21 -2.41 -1.67
CA SER A 13 39.79 -2.78 -1.87
C SER A 13 39.71 -4.30 -1.81
N VAL A 14 39.05 -4.83 -0.79
CA VAL A 14 38.79 -6.27 -0.68
C VAL A 14 37.72 -6.56 -1.73
N ILE A 15 38.11 -7.17 -2.84
CA ILE A 15 37.16 -7.61 -3.88
C ILE A 15 36.16 -8.56 -3.23
N ARG A 16 34.88 -8.19 -3.24
CA ARG A 16 33.83 -9.03 -2.69
C ARG A 16 33.49 -10.11 -3.71
N ARG A 17 33.40 -11.35 -3.23
CA ARG A 17 33.10 -12.52 -4.06
C ARG A 17 31.79 -13.15 -3.61
N TYR A 18 30.87 -13.28 -4.54
CA TYR A 18 29.55 -13.83 -4.34
C TYR A 18 29.40 -15.15 -5.11
N ALA A 19 28.58 -16.03 -4.56
CA ALA A 19 28.02 -17.18 -5.25
C ALA A 19 26.51 -17.02 -5.25
N VAL A 20 25.98 -16.60 -6.39
CA VAL A 20 24.54 -16.46 -6.58
C VAL A 20 23.98 -17.82 -6.94
N VAL A 21 23.06 -18.33 -6.13
CA VAL A 21 22.56 -19.69 -6.22
C VAL A 21 21.04 -19.67 -6.31
N ASP A 22 20.53 -20.55 -7.16
CA ASP A 22 19.12 -20.91 -7.24
C ASP A 22 19.01 -22.44 -7.37
N ILE A 23 17.94 -23.03 -6.84
CA ILE A 23 17.70 -24.47 -6.92
C ILE A 23 16.28 -24.78 -7.37
N GLU A 24 16.16 -25.85 -8.15
CA GLU A 24 14.88 -26.49 -8.42
C GLU A 24 14.74 -27.76 -7.58
N THR A 25 13.52 -28.02 -7.10
CA THR A 25 13.24 -29.15 -6.19
C THR A 25 11.98 -29.91 -6.58
N THR A 26 11.83 -31.14 -6.12
CA THR A 26 10.59 -31.94 -6.29
C THR A 26 9.40 -31.40 -5.47
N GLY A 27 9.60 -30.32 -4.72
CA GLY A 27 8.61 -29.71 -3.82
C GLY A 27 9.26 -28.78 -2.80
N PRO A 28 8.46 -27.99 -2.06
CA PRO A 28 8.98 -26.90 -1.24
C PRO A 28 9.58 -27.35 0.11
N SER A 29 9.43 -28.63 0.48
CA SER A 29 9.64 -29.09 1.86
C SER A 29 10.64 -30.23 1.95
N PHE A 30 11.89 -29.88 2.25
CA PHE A 30 12.92 -30.87 2.60
C PHE A 30 12.50 -31.81 3.75
N LYS A 31 11.66 -31.33 4.68
CA LYS A 31 11.16 -32.12 5.80
C LYS A 31 10.20 -33.22 5.35
N GLU A 32 9.42 -32.98 4.31
CA GLU A 32 8.47 -33.95 3.72
C GLU A 32 9.15 -34.92 2.75
N GLY A 33 10.46 -34.77 2.53
CA GLY A 33 11.26 -35.69 1.72
C GLY A 33 11.63 -35.16 0.34
N ASP A 34 11.27 -33.91 0.01
CA ASP A 34 11.62 -33.29 -1.27
C ASP A 34 13.13 -33.26 -1.52
N LYS A 35 13.50 -33.33 -2.79
CA LYS A 35 14.86 -33.47 -3.28
C LYS A 35 15.20 -32.37 -4.27
N ILE A 36 16.48 -31.98 -4.30
CA ILE A 36 17.02 -31.09 -5.33
C ILE A 36 17.03 -31.83 -6.66
N ILE A 37 16.59 -31.17 -7.73
CA ILE A 37 16.60 -31.66 -9.10
C ILE A 37 17.50 -30.83 -10.03
N GLN A 38 17.79 -29.58 -9.67
CA GLN A 38 18.76 -28.75 -10.39
C GLN A 38 19.40 -27.74 -9.44
N ILE A 39 20.65 -27.37 -9.70
CA ILE A 39 21.37 -26.29 -9.02
C ILE A 39 21.98 -25.37 -10.08
N GLY A 40 21.69 -24.07 -9.98
CA GLY A 40 22.38 -23.02 -10.72
C GLY A 40 23.33 -22.26 -9.80
N LEU A 41 24.56 -22.00 -10.24
CA LEU A 41 25.52 -21.18 -9.51
C LEU A 41 26.22 -20.19 -10.44
N VAL A 42 26.15 -18.92 -10.09
CA VAL A 42 26.88 -17.83 -10.76
C VAL A 42 27.88 -17.24 -9.78
N GLN A 43 29.16 -17.35 -10.11
CA GLN A 43 30.23 -16.66 -9.40
C GLN A 43 30.26 -15.21 -9.88
N LEU A 44 30.13 -14.28 -8.95
CA LEU A 44 30.08 -12.85 -9.22
C LEU A 44 31.13 -12.13 -8.35
N SER A 45 31.77 -11.12 -8.89
CA SER A 45 32.56 -10.15 -8.14
C SER A 45 32.23 -8.72 -8.56
N ASP A 46 32.91 -7.75 -7.94
CA ASP A 46 32.78 -6.34 -8.30
C ASP A 46 33.19 -6.05 -9.77
N GLN A 47 33.85 -7.01 -10.44
CA GLN A 47 34.23 -6.94 -11.86
C GLN A 47 33.18 -7.54 -12.82
N GLY A 48 32.11 -8.13 -12.29
CA GLY A 48 31.06 -8.80 -13.07
C GLY A 48 31.03 -10.32 -12.85
N ILE A 49 30.38 -11.02 -13.78
CA ILE A 49 30.23 -12.48 -13.73
C ILE A 49 31.57 -13.14 -14.06
N GLU A 50 32.06 -13.99 -13.16
CA GLU A 50 33.34 -14.69 -13.28
C GLU A 50 33.19 -16.07 -13.91
N ALA A 51 32.15 -16.80 -13.51
CA ALA A 51 31.88 -18.16 -13.98
C ALA A 51 30.42 -18.57 -13.70
N GLU A 52 29.93 -19.51 -14.48
CA GLU A 52 28.57 -20.04 -14.40
C GLU A 52 28.60 -21.57 -14.40
N TYR A 53 27.80 -22.18 -13.53
CA TYR A 53 27.74 -23.63 -13.36
C TYR A 53 26.28 -24.07 -13.22
N SER A 54 25.97 -25.23 -13.79
CA SER A 54 24.66 -25.86 -13.66
C SER A 54 24.85 -27.35 -13.45
N TRP A 55 24.07 -27.92 -12.52
CA TRP A 55 24.02 -29.34 -12.28
C TRP A 55 22.57 -29.80 -12.31
N ASP A 56 22.26 -30.73 -13.22
CA ASP A 56 21.07 -31.56 -13.11
C ASP A 56 21.33 -32.66 -12.06
N VAL A 57 20.34 -32.92 -11.21
CA VAL A 57 20.48 -33.82 -10.06
C VAL A 57 19.43 -34.90 -10.10
N GLN A 58 19.84 -36.17 -10.12
CA GLN A 58 18.91 -37.29 -10.01
C GLN A 58 18.32 -37.35 -8.58
N PRO A 59 17.00 -37.17 -8.39
CA PRO A 59 16.41 -37.07 -7.05
C PRO A 59 16.16 -38.43 -6.38
N GLY A 60 16.25 -39.53 -7.13
CA GLY A 60 15.93 -40.89 -6.65
C GLY A 60 14.45 -41.11 -6.34
N GLN A 61 13.57 -40.21 -6.78
CA GLN A 61 12.12 -40.28 -6.65
C GLN A 61 11.44 -39.66 -7.86
N LYS A 62 10.17 -40.01 -8.10
CA LYS A 62 9.40 -39.45 -9.22
C LYS A 62 9.12 -37.96 -9.00
N ILE A 63 9.32 -37.15 -10.03
CA ILE A 63 9.00 -35.72 -9.98
C ILE A 63 7.46 -35.55 -10.06
N PRO A 64 6.82 -34.82 -9.12
CA PRO A 64 5.39 -34.57 -9.19
C PRO A 64 5.01 -33.81 -10.47
N PRO A 65 3.89 -34.12 -11.14
CA PRO A 65 3.49 -33.46 -12.39
C PRO A 65 3.46 -31.94 -12.30
N ARG A 66 2.97 -31.39 -11.18
CA ARG A 66 2.94 -29.95 -10.93
C ARG A 66 4.33 -29.29 -10.97
N ILE A 67 5.38 -29.99 -10.54
CA ILE A 67 6.76 -29.47 -10.61
C ILE A 67 7.29 -29.52 -12.04
N VAL A 68 6.95 -30.58 -12.79
CA VAL A 68 7.26 -30.65 -14.23
C VAL A 68 6.59 -29.49 -14.97
N ASP A 69 5.34 -29.18 -14.65
CA ASP A 69 4.61 -28.06 -15.26
C ASP A 69 5.23 -26.69 -14.92
N LEU A 70 5.85 -26.56 -13.74
CA LEU A 70 6.48 -25.31 -13.28
C LEU A 70 7.89 -25.11 -13.82
N THR A 71 8.69 -26.18 -13.88
CA THR A 71 10.15 -26.12 -14.14
C THR A 71 10.52 -26.62 -15.53
N GLY A 72 9.64 -27.39 -16.18
CA GLY A 72 9.94 -28.11 -17.40
C GLY A 72 10.86 -29.33 -17.21
N ILE A 73 11.41 -29.57 -16.01
CA ILE A 73 12.35 -30.65 -15.74
C ILE A 73 11.59 -31.98 -15.62
N THR A 74 11.99 -32.97 -16.42
CA THR A 74 11.29 -34.27 -16.50
C THR A 74 12.08 -35.41 -15.87
N ASP A 75 11.39 -36.46 -15.40
CA ASP A 75 12.04 -37.70 -14.94
C ASP A 75 12.98 -38.29 -16.01
N ARG A 76 12.65 -38.10 -17.29
CA ARG A 76 13.45 -38.59 -18.42
C ARG A 76 14.77 -37.83 -18.56
N GLN A 77 14.78 -36.51 -18.32
CA GLN A 77 15.98 -35.68 -18.34
C GLN A 77 16.94 -36.11 -17.22
N LEU A 78 16.42 -36.32 -16.01
CA LEU A 78 17.24 -36.61 -14.84
C LEU A 78 17.61 -38.09 -14.68
N ALA A 79 17.14 -38.98 -15.57
CA ALA A 79 17.39 -40.42 -15.46
C ALA A 79 18.87 -40.79 -15.54
N GLN A 80 19.68 -39.99 -16.25
CA GLN A 80 21.13 -40.16 -16.39
C GLN A 80 21.93 -39.05 -15.70
N ALA A 81 21.26 -38.13 -14.99
CA ALA A 81 21.93 -37.09 -14.23
C ALA A 81 22.67 -37.70 -13.02
N PRO A 82 23.77 -37.09 -12.56
CA PRO A 82 24.44 -37.52 -11.35
C PRO A 82 23.54 -37.28 -10.12
N THR A 83 23.75 -38.09 -9.08
CA THR A 83 23.15 -37.86 -7.77
C THR A 83 23.79 -36.66 -7.07
N LEU A 84 23.08 -36.07 -6.10
CA LEU A 84 23.63 -34.96 -5.31
C LEU A 84 24.97 -35.32 -4.65
N ARG A 85 25.17 -36.60 -4.28
CA ARG A 85 26.41 -37.08 -3.66
C ARG A 85 27.59 -37.03 -4.62
N GLU A 86 27.37 -37.33 -5.91
CA GLU A 86 28.42 -37.36 -6.92
C GLU A 86 28.89 -35.96 -7.31
N ILE A 87 28.02 -34.95 -7.21
CA ILE A 87 28.37 -33.55 -7.51
C ILE A 87 28.78 -32.72 -6.30
N ALA A 88 28.58 -33.23 -5.07
CA ALA A 88 28.71 -32.43 -3.84
C ALA A 88 30.10 -31.80 -3.68
N ASP A 89 31.17 -32.55 -3.97
CA ASP A 89 32.54 -32.05 -3.85
C ASP A 89 32.85 -30.94 -4.87
N ASP A 90 32.39 -31.10 -6.13
CA ASP A 90 32.54 -30.08 -7.17
C ASP A 90 31.74 -28.82 -6.84
N PHE A 91 30.47 -28.97 -6.42
CA PHE A 91 29.65 -27.84 -5.99
C PHE A 91 30.28 -27.07 -4.84
N LEU A 92 30.79 -27.76 -3.81
CA LEU A 92 31.44 -27.13 -2.65
C LEU A 92 32.75 -26.42 -3.03
N ASP A 93 33.53 -26.97 -3.95
CA ASP A 93 34.72 -26.32 -4.52
C ASP A 93 34.35 -25.02 -5.25
N LYS A 94 33.28 -25.03 -6.07
CA LYS A 94 32.81 -23.83 -6.77
C LYS A 94 32.14 -22.82 -5.83
N LEU A 95 31.49 -23.27 -4.77
CA LEU A 95 30.92 -22.38 -3.75
C LEU A 95 32.03 -21.67 -2.95
N GLY A 96 33.02 -22.42 -2.49
CA GLY A 96 34.16 -21.92 -1.73
C GLY A 96 33.75 -21.11 -0.48
N ASP A 97 34.52 -20.06 -0.19
CA ASP A 97 34.26 -19.11 0.90
C ASP A 97 33.40 -17.91 0.49
N ARG A 98 32.78 -17.95 -0.70
CA ARG A 98 32.01 -16.86 -1.27
C ARG A 98 30.75 -16.58 -0.45
N ILE A 99 30.27 -15.34 -0.49
CA ILE A 99 28.99 -14.97 0.13
C ILE A 99 27.86 -15.53 -0.74
N LEU A 100 27.00 -16.35 -0.16
CA LEU A 100 25.87 -16.95 -0.87
C LEU A 100 24.76 -15.92 -1.05
N VAL A 101 24.28 -15.74 -2.27
CA VAL A 101 23.20 -14.82 -2.59
C VAL A 101 22.08 -15.60 -3.25
N ALA A 102 20.84 -15.35 -2.85
CA ALA A 102 19.67 -15.95 -3.49
C ALA A 102 18.44 -15.06 -3.35
N HIS A 103 17.48 -15.26 -4.25
CA HIS A 103 16.21 -14.55 -4.24
C HIS A 103 15.19 -15.30 -3.37
N ASN A 104 15.14 -14.96 -2.08
CA ASN A 104 14.54 -15.74 -0.98
C ASN A 104 15.47 -16.82 -0.39
N ILE A 105 16.69 -16.41 -0.02
CA ILE A 105 17.80 -17.28 0.42
C ILE A 105 17.47 -18.30 1.52
N ASN A 106 16.44 -18.07 2.32
CA ASN A 106 16.03 -19.02 3.34
C ASN A 106 15.52 -20.34 2.76
N PHE A 107 15.06 -20.35 1.52
CA PHE A 107 14.73 -21.57 0.79
C PHE A 107 16.01 -22.30 0.38
N ASP A 108 16.76 -21.72 -0.55
CA ASP A 108 17.94 -22.33 -1.20
C ASP A 108 18.98 -22.78 -0.19
N TYR A 109 19.41 -21.86 0.68
CA TYR A 109 20.47 -22.13 1.64
C TYR A 109 20.08 -23.27 2.58
N LYS A 110 18.85 -23.25 3.12
CA LYS A 110 18.42 -24.30 4.07
C LYS A 110 18.27 -25.64 3.37
N PHE A 111 17.80 -25.66 2.13
CA PHE A 111 17.63 -26.89 1.37
C PHE A 111 18.99 -27.49 1.02
N LEU A 112 19.93 -26.68 0.52
CA LEU A 112 21.30 -27.08 0.22
C LEU A 112 22.03 -27.58 1.46
N SER A 113 22.09 -26.78 2.53
CA SER A 113 22.78 -27.16 3.78
C SER A 113 22.27 -28.49 4.31
N ARG A 114 20.95 -28.66 4.43
CA ARG A 114 20.38 -29.91 4.97
C ARG A 114 20.59 -31.10 4.06
N SER A 115 20.56 -30.89 2.74
CA SER A 115 20.81 -31.97 1.78
C SER A 115 22.26 -32.45 1.86
N LEU A 116 23.21 -31.53 2.00
CA LEU A 116 24.62 -31.83 2.22
C LEU A 116 24.86 -32.50 3.58
N GLU A 117 24.21 -32.02 4.65
CA GLU A 117 24.27 -32.62 5.98
C GLU A 117 23.80 -34.08 5.97
N LYS A 118 22.70 -34.40 5.26
CA LYS A 118 22.24 -35.79 5.09
C LYS A 118 23.25 -36.69 4.38
N LEU A 119 24.13 -36.11 3.57
CA LEU A 119 25.20 -36.82 2.86
C LEU A 119 26.50 -36.93 3.69
N GLY A 120 26.52 -36.38 4.92
CA GLY A 120 27.67 -36.43 5.82
C GLY A 120 28.63 -35.23 5.71
N TYR A 121 28.27 -34.19 4.96
CA TYR A 121 29.01 -32.94 4.92
C TYR A 121 28.66 -32.04 6.12
N PRO A 122 29.55 -31.13 6.55
CA PRO A 122 29.20 -30.12 7.54
C PRO A 122 28.10 -29.17 7.00
N PRO A 123 27.33 -28.53 7.90
CA PRO A 123 26.40 -27.48 7.49
C PRO A 123 27.14 -26.33 6.81
N LEU A 124 26.48 -25.70 5.82
CA LEU A 124 27.06 -24.54 5.12
C LEU A 124 27.32 -23.41 6.11
N SER A 125 28.53 -22.85 6.07
CA SER A 125 28.97 -21.75 6.92
C SER A 125 29.07 -20.39 6.20
N ASN A 126 28.79 -20.36 4.90
CA ASN A 126 28.82 -19.15 4.08
C ASN A 126 27.92 -18.04 4.67
N GLU A 127 28.38 -16.80 4.59
CA GLU A 127 27.48 -15.67 4.79
C GLU A 127 26.39 -15.70 3.72
N GLY A 128 25.21 -15.16 4.04
CA GLY A 128 24.08 -15.17 3.14
C GLY A 128 23.39 -13.82 2.99
N ILE A 129 23.00 -13.49 1.77
CA ILE A 129 22.27 -12.29 1.39
C ILE A 129 20.95 -12.65 0.71
N ASP A 130 19.86 -12.02 1.14
CA ASP A 130 18.53 -12.14 0.56
C ASP A 130 18.22 -10.94 -0.34
N THR A 131 18.08 -11.16 -1.65
CA THR A 131 17.78 -10.06 -2.58
C THR A 131 16.34 -9.56 -2.46
N VAL A 132 15.39 -10.37 -1.97
CA VAL A 132 13.98 -9.97 -1.80
C VAL A 132 13.85 -8.90 -0.73
N GLU A 133 14.58 -9.01 0.37
CA GLU A 133 14.56 -7.95 1.39
C GLU A 133 15.19 -6.65 0.92
N LEU A 134 16.26 -6.74 0.14
CA LEU A 134 16.93 -5.57 -0.43
C LEU A 134 16.02 -4.84 -1.42
N ILE A 135 15.31 -5.55 -2.31
CA ILE A 135 14.38 -4.89 -3.23
C ILE A 135 13.14 -4.34 -2.53
N ARG A 136 12.61 -5.01 -1.50
CA ARG A 136 11.49 -4.49 -0.70
C ARG A 136 11.85 -3.18 0.01
N LEU A 137 13.11 -3.07 0.42
CA LEU A 137 13.66 -1.85 1.02
C LEU A 137 13.85 -0.76 -0.03
N LEU A 138 14.58 -1.05 -1.11
CA LEU A 138 15.09 -0.06 -2.07
C LEU A 138 14.09 0.35 -3.17
N TYR A 139 13.10 -0.50 -3.42
CA TYR A 139 12.07 -0.34 -4.44
C TYR A 139 10.66 -0.52 -3.88
N PRO A 140 10.27 0.30 -2.87
CA PRO A 140 9.01 0.12 -2.15
C PRO A 140 7.75 0.29 -3.01
N CYS A 141 7.89 0.89 -4.21
CA CYS A 141 6.80 1.14 -5.17
C CYS A 141 6.59 0.04 -6.21
N ASP A 142 7.47 -0.98 -6.25
CA ASP A 142 7.28 -2.10 -7.18
C ASP A 142 6.11 -2.97 -6.78
N GLN A 143 5.24 -3.34 -7.75
CA GLN A 143 4.00 -4.05 -7.48
C GLN A 143 4.21 -5.55 -7.21
N SER A 144 5.33 -6.11 -7.65
CA SER A 144 5.74 -7.48 -7.37
C SER A 144 7.22 -7.53 -7.03
N TYR A 145 7.56 -8.48 -6.16
CA TYR A 145 8.93 -8.79 -5.75
C TYR A 145 9.32 -10.22 -6.11
N LYS A 146 8.57 -10.88 -7.01
CA LYS A 146 8.99 -12.15 -7.61
C LYS A 146 10.09 -11.85 -8.63
N LEU A 147 11.06 -12.75 -8.75
CA LEU A 147 12.20 -12.57 -9.64
C LEU A 147 11.78 -12.24 -11.07
N GLY A 148 10.87 -13.03 -11.67
CA GLY A 148 10.37 -12.82 -13.02
C GLY A 148 9.77 -11.43 -13.25
N ASP A 149 8.72 -11.10 -12.48
CA ASP A 149 8.02 -9.81 -12.60
C ASP A 149 8.96 -8.60 -12.37
N PHE A 150 9.88 -8.72 -11.40
CA PHE A 150 10.82 -7.65 -11.08
C PHE A 150 11.89 -7.51 -12.18
N ALA A 151 12.43 -8.63 -12.66
CA ALA A 151 13.43 -8.65 -13.72
C ALA A 151 12.89 -8.04 -15.01
N GLU A 152 11.69 -8.44 -15.43
CA GLU A 152 11.02 -7.89 -16.62
C GLU A 152 10.86 -6.36 -16.52
N LYS A 153 10.33 -5.87 -15.40
CA LYS A 153 10.10 -4.43 -15.19
C LYS A 153 11.39 -3.60 -15.23
N HIS A 154 12.50 -4.15 -14.73
CA HIS A 154 13.78 -3.45 -14.62
C HIS A 154 14.76 -3.77 -15.75
N GLY A 155 14.30 -4.44 -16.82
CA GLY A 155 15.10 -4.69 -18.02
C GLY A 155 16.21 -5.74 -17.83
N ILE A 156 16.04 -6.66 -16.87
CA ILE A 156 16.93 -7.80 -16.65
C ILE A 156 16.47 -8.94 -17.56
N ASN A 157 17.35 -9.38 -18.47
CA ASN A 157 17.00 -10.38 -19.47
C ASN A 157 16.86 -11.79 -18.85
N LEU A 158 15.66 -12.36 -18.96
CA LEU A 158 15.37 -13.77 -18.68
C LEU A 158 15.20 -14.50 -20.02
N VAL A 159 16.28 -15.14 -20.51
CA VAL A 159 16.28 -15.81 -21.83
C VAL A 159 15.51 -17.13 -21.80
N HIS A 160 15.62 -17.89 -20.70
CA HIS A 160 14.78 -19.05 -20.38
C HIS A 160 14.35 -18.99 -18.92
N ALA A 161 13.20 -18.37 -18.63
CA ALA A 161 12.62 -18.45 -17.30
C ALA A 161 12.43 -19.93 -16.91
N HIS A 162 12.74 -20.29 -15.65
CA HIS A 162 12.55 -21.62 -15.05
C HIS A 162 13.69 -22.65 -15.22
N THR A 163 14.91 -22.22 -15.56
CA THR A 163 16.11 -23.02 -15.20
C THR A 163 16.82 -22.37 -14.01
N ALA A 164 17.36 -23.19 -13.12
CA ALA A 164 18.06 -22.71 -11.94
C ALA A 164 19.26 -21.81 -12.31
N LEU A 165 19.95 -22.08 -13.43
CA LEU A 165 21.07 -21.25 -13.86
C LEU A 165 20.62 -19.87 -14.36
N ASP A 166 19.54 -19.80 -15.13
CA ASP A 166 19.03 -18.53 -15.65
C ASP A 166 18.46 -17.65 -14.53
N ASP A 167 17.79 -18.25 -13.54
CA ASP A 167 17.30 -17.54 -12.35
C ASP A 167 18.46 -17.07 -11.45
N ALA A 168 19.52 -17.87 -11.31
CA ALA A 168 20.76 -17.43 -10.65
C ALA A 168 21.44 -16.28 -11.40
N ARG A 169 21.47 -16.30 -12.75
CA ARG A 169 22.02 -15.21 -13.58
C ARG A 169 21.19 -13.93 -13.46
N ALA A 170 19.87 -14.03 -13.50
CA ALA A 170 18.97 -12.89 -13.28
C ALA A 170 19.14 -12.32 -11.86
N THR A 171 19.29 -13.18 -10.85
CA THR A 171 19.57 -12.76 -9.48
C THR A 171 20.94 -12.07 -9.35
N ALA A 172 21.95 -12.47 -10.12
CA ALA A 172 23.25 -11.81 -10.17
C ALA A 172 23.14 -10.39 -10.75
N GLN A 173 22.42 -10.24 -11.87
CA GLN A 173 22.13 -8.93 -12.46
C GLN A 173 21.30 -8.05 -11.51
N LEU A 174 20.34 -8.64 -10.80
CA LEU A 174 19.57 -7.96 -9.76
C LEU A 174 20.47 -7.45 -8.61
N LEU A 175 21.45 -8.24 -8.17
CA LEU A 175 22.38 -7.81 -7.14
C LEU A 175 23.19 -6.59 -7.58
N LEU A 176 23.66 -6.56 -8.83
CA LEU A 176 24.34 -5.39 -9.41
C LEU A 176 23.42 -4.16 -9.46
N LEU A 177 22.15 -4.34 -9.88
CA LEU A 177 21.15 -3.28 -9.87
C LEU A 177 20.89 -2.74 -8.45
N ILE A 178 20.86 -3.60 -7.44
CA ILE A 178 20.73 -3.22 -6.03
C ILE A 178 21.94 -2.36 -5.59
N GLN A 179 23.15 -2.75 -5.96
CA GLN A 179 24.36 -2.00 -5.62
C GLN A 179 24.33 -0.59 -6.23
N GLU A 180 23.99 -0.47 -7.52
CA GLU A 180 23.82 0.83 -8.18
C GLU A 180 22.70 1.66 -7.55
N ARG A 181 21.62 1.01 -7.12
CA ARG A 181 20.53 1.68 -6.41
C ARG A 181 20.98 2.27 -5.08
N ILE A 182 21.75 1.53 -4.28
CA ILE A 182 22.33 2.05 -3.02
C ILE A 182 23.21 3.27 -3.33
N LYS A 183 24.07 3.19 -4.35
CA LYS A 183 24.93 4.30 -4.78
C LYS A 183 24.17 5.55 -5.23
N SER A 184 22.96 5.37 -5.76
CA SER A 184 22.09 6.48 -6.23
C SER A 184 21.34 7.19 -5.10
N LEU A 185 21.26 6.59 -3.91
CA LEU A 185 20.50 7.12 -2.79
C LEU A 185 21.37 8.05 -1.91
N PRO A 186 20.78 9.09 -1.30
CA PRO A 186 21.55 10.04 -0.50
C PRO A 186 22.13 9.40 0.75
N TYR A 187 23.43 9.64 1.00
CA TYR A 187 24.17 9.04 2.10
C TYR A 187 23.51 9.29 3.46
N ASP A 188 23.07 10.52 3.73
CA ASP A 188 22.47 10.87 5.01
C ASP A 188 21.12 10.15 5.25
N LEU A 189 20.36 9.86 4.18
CA LEU A 189 19.17 9.03 4.25
C LEU A 189 19.56 7.58 4.59
N LEU A 190 20.55 7.03 3.90
CA LEU A 190 21.02 5.67 4.12
C LEU A 190 21.50 5.48 5.57
N GLN A 191 22.24 6.46 6.12
CA GLN A 191 22.66 6.46 7.53
C GLN A 191 21.49 6.35 8.51
N THR A 192 20.38 7.06 8.25
CA THR A 192 19.19 6.96 9.13
C THR A 192 18.49 5.61 9.05
N ILE A 193 18.69 4.87 7.96
CA ILE A 193 18.09 3.55 7.74
C ILE A 193 18.96 2.42 8.30
N GLN A 194 20.29 2.57 8.38
CA GLN A 194 21.21 1.51 8.81
C GLN A 194 20.77 0.80 10.13
N PRO A 195 20.33 1.51 11.19
CA PRO A 195 19.88 0.85 12.43
C PRO A 195 18.72 -0.14 12.23
N LEU A 196 17.86 0.12 11.25
CA LEU A 196 16.66 -0.68 10.94
C LEU A 196 17.02 -1.97 10.17
N THR A 197 18.17 -2.01 9.50
CA THR A 197 18.61 -3.17 8.68
C THR A 197 19.15 -4.33 9.51
N THR A 198 19.40 -4.13 10.81
CA THR A 198 19.95 -5.12 11.74
C THR A 198 19.09 -6.38 11.89
N THR A 199 17.80 -6.29 11.56
CA THR A 199 16.83 -7.38 11.68
C THR A 199 16.61 -8.17 10.38
N MET A 200 17.30 -7.79 9.30
CA MET A 200 17.23 -8.47 8.01
C MET A 200 17.77 -9.91 8.11
N ILE A 201 17.34 -10.76 7.18
CA ILE A 201 17.72 -12.17 7.06
C ILE A 201 19.23 -12.26 6.91
N ARG A 202 19.85 -13.14 7.72
CA ARG A 202 21.28 -13.47 7.61
C ARG A 202 22.14 -12.20 7.65
N GLN A 203 23.09 -12.05 6.73
CA GLN A 203 24.02 -10.94 6.67
C GLN A 203 23.53 -9.83 5.74
N THR A 204 22.28 -9.87 5.27
CA THR A 204 21.72 -8.90 4.30
C THR A 204 21.84 -7.45 4.76
N GLY A 205 21.55 -7.16 6.03
CA GLY A 205 21.71 -5.82 6.59
C GLY A 205 23.17 -5.38 6.70
N LEU A 206 24.08 -6.30 7.05
CA LEU A 206 25.52 -6.03 7.08
C LEU A 206 26.05 -5.73 5.67
N TYR A 207 25.60 -6.49 4.67
CA TYR A 207 25.91 -6.26 3.27
C TYR A 207 25.46 -4.86 2.81
N PHE A 208 24.21 -4.48 3.12
CA PHE A 208 23.72 -3.14 2.83
C PHE A 208 24.61 -2.07 3.48
N ASN A 209 24.90 -2.20 4.77
CA ASN A 209 25.71 -1.22 5.50
C ASN A 209 27.14 -1.10 4.93
N ALA A 210 27.77 -2.21 4.55
CA ALA A 210 29.10 -2.20 3.94
C ALA A 210 29.12 -1.41 2.62
N TRP A 211 28.08 -1.56 1.79
CA TRP A 211 27.95 -0.78 0.54
C TRP A 211 27.71 0.71 0.79
N VAL A 212 26.98 1.06 1.86
CA VAL A 212 26.78 2.47 2.26
C VAL A 212 28.10 3.11 2.70
N GLU A 213 28.95 2.37 3.42
CA GLU A 213 30.25 2.86 3.93
C GLU A 213 31.27 3.09 2.79
N ASP A 214 31.31 2.22 1.79
CA ASP A 214 32.26 2.30 0.68
C ASP A 214 32.06 3.52 -0.25
N TRP A 215 30.87 4.11 -0.25
CA TRP A 215 30.45 5.07 -1.29
C TRP A 215 30.35 6.55 -0.82
N ALA A 216 30.76 6.87 0.41
CA ALA A 216 30.67 8.24 0.93
C ALA A 216 31.43 9.28 0.07
N PRO A 217 30.91 10.50 -0.21
CA PRO A 217 29.53 10.94 -0.45
C PRO A 217 29.32 11.60 -1.84
N ARG A 218 28.08 11.52 -2.39
CA ARG A 218 27.53 12.52 -3.33
C ARG A 218 26.18 12.99 -2.76
N THR A 219 26.14 14.20 -2.20
CA THR A 219 24.87 14.82 -1.82
C THR A 219 24.00 14.96 -3.05
N ARG A 220 22.76 14.45 -2.98
CA ARG A 220 21.77 14.71 -4.02
C ARG A 220 21.08 16.03 -3.67
N GLU A 221 21.07 16.97 -4.61
CA GLU A 221 20.23 18.18 -4.52
C GLU A 221 18.74 17.79 -4.49
N GLY A 222 17.90 18.53 -3.76
CA GLY A 222 16.44 18.36 -3.77
C GLY A 222 15.80 17.48 -2.68
N LEU A 223 16.47 17.30 -1.52
CA LEU A 223 15.85 16.71 -0.33
C LEU A 223 15.75 17.71 0.82
N VAL A 224 14.63 17.65 1.54
CA VAL A 224 14.38 18.45 2.76
C VAL A 224 14.36 17.51 3.96
N LYS A 225 15.22 17.78 4.95
CA LYS A 225 15.22 17.05 6.22
C LYS A 225 14.19 17.64 7.17
N LYS A 226 13.19 16.86 7.58
CA LYS A 226 12.20 17.23 8.62
C LYS A 226 12.09 16.13 9.67
N GLY A 227 12.50 16.43 10.89
CA GLY A 227 12.59 15.44 11.97
C GLY A 227 13.50 14.26 11.57
N PRO A 228 13.05 13.00 11.71
CA PRO A 228 13.84 11.84 11.31
C PRO A 228 13.79 11.54 9.80
N PHE A 229 13.01 12.28 9.02
CA PHE A 229 12.74 11.95 7.62
C PHE A 229 13.48 12.88 6.65
N TYR A 230 13.98 12.30 5.56
CA TYR A 230 14.34 13.04 4.37
C TYR A 230 13.18 12.93 3.39
N LEU A 231 12.66 14.08 2.98
CA LEU A 231 11.47 14.21 2.17
C LEU A 231 11.86 14.80 0.81
N ALA A 232 11.27 14.30 -0.27
CA ALA A 232 11.43 14.92 -1.57
C ALA A 232 11.00 16.39 -1.53
N GLU A 233 11.72 17.25 -2.23
CA GLU A 233 11.27 18.61 -2.47
C GLU A 233 9.94 18.59 -3.25
N GLN A 234 8.99 19.39 -2.78
CA GLN A 234 7.65 19.42 -3.34
C GLN A 234 7.62 20.37 -4.52
N LYS A 235 7.43 19.83 -5.72
CA LYS A 235 7.13 20.62 -6.91
C LYS A 235 5.63 20.92 -6.90
N GLY A 236 5.24 22.16 -7.18
CA GLY A 236 3.83 22.55 -7.22
C GLY A 236 3.01 21.54 -8.03
N GLN A 237 2.10 20.83 -7.36
CA GLN A 237 1.28 19.82 -7.99
C GLN A 237 0.07 20.44 -8.67
N GLY A 238 -0.45 19.73 -9.67
CA GLY A 238 -1.71 20.11 -10.29
C GLY A 238 -1.63 21.23 -11.32
N LEU A 239 -0.44 21.68 -11.72
CA LEU A 239 -0.29 22.68 -12.78
C LEU A 239 -0.07 22.00 -14.14
N VAL A 240 -0.94 22.27 -15.10
CA VAL A 240 -0.90 21.73 -16.46
C VAL A 240 -0.65 22.87 -17.42
N PHE A 241 0.49 22.85 -18.11
CA PHE A 241 0.83 23.85 -19.12
C PHE A 241 0.41 23.40 -20.51
N PRO A 242 -0.10 24.30 -21.37
CA PRO A 242 -0.32 24.00 -22.78
C PRO A 242 0.98 23.57 -23.47
N LYS A 243 0.93 22.56 -24.34
CA LYS A 243 2.12 22.03 -25.04
C LYS A 243 2.82 23.07 -25.92
N GLN A 244 2.08 24.03 -26.46
CA GLN A 244 2.58 25.10 -27.34
C GLN A 244 2.51 26.49 -26.68
N PHE A 245 2.52 26.55 -25.35
CA PHE A 245 2.45 27.80 -24.59
C PHE A 245 3.49 28.83 -25.08
N GLY A 246 3.02 29.95 -25.64
CA GLY A 246 3.85 31.04 -26.16
C GLY A 246 4.12 31.05 -27.67
N GLN A 247 3.38 30.29 -28.50
CA GLN A 247 3.48 30.37 -29.97
C GLN A 247 2.36 31.24 -30.59
N ASP A 248 2.71 32.09 -31.56
CA ASP A 248 1.87 33.19 -32.11
C ASP A 248 0.80 32.78 -33.15
N GLN A 249 0.59 31.48 -33.43
CA GLN A 249 -0.35 31.04 -34.46
C GLN A 249 -1.39 30.07 -33.89
N ALA A 250 -2.59 30.57 -33.55
CA ALA A 250 -3.73 29.75 -33.18
C ALA A 250 -4.98 30.22 -33.93
N ASP A 251 -5.70 29.27 -34.54
CA ASP A 251 -7.06 29.50 -35.04
C ASP A 251 -8.03 29.46 -33.86
N PHE A 252 -9.04 30.33 -33.87
CA PHE A 252 -10.03 30.42 -32.79
C PHE A 252 -11.44 30.20 -33.30
N VAL A 253 -12.25 29.51 -32.49
CA VAL A 253 -13.71 29.47 -32.65
C VAL A 253 -14.35 30.20 -31.48
N ASP A 254 -15.12 31.22 -31.80
CA ASP A 254 -15.87 31.97 -30.80
C ASP A 254 -17.19 31.25 -30.44
N LEU A 255 -17.37 30.97 -29.15
CA LEU A 255 -18.59 30.42 -28.58
C LEU A 255 -19.37 31.49 -27.80
N GLY A 256 -19.64 32.63 -28.43
CA GLY A 256 -20.44 33.71 -27.84
C GLY A 256 -19.64 34.61 -26.87
N GLY A 257 -18.45 35.04 -27.29
CA GLY A 257 -17.50 35.80 -26.48
C GLY A 257 -16.50 34.93 -25.71
N ARG A 258 -16.46 33.62 -26.00
CA ARG A 258 -15.63 32.60 -25.33
C ARG A 258 -14.78 31.88 -26.39
N PRO A 259 -13.59 32.40 -26.73
CA PRO A 259 -12.77 31.85 -27.79
C PRO A 259 -12.11 30.53 -27.35
N LEU A 260 -12.25 29.49 -28.18
CA LEU A 260 -11.50 28.24 -28.06
C LEU A 260 -10.41 28.20 -29.13
N CYS A 261 -9.18 27.83 -28.75
CA CYS A 261 -8.11 27.55 -29.72
C CYS A 261 -8.39 26.21 -30.40
N ILE A 262 -8.62 26.22 -31.71
CA ILE A 262 -8.85 25.02 -32.52
C ILE A 262 -7.84 25.02 -33.66
N GLY A 263 -6.56 24.81 -33.35
CA GLY A 263 -5.54 24.84 -34.40
C GLY A 263 -4.09 24.64 -33.95
N GLN A 264 -3.78 24.73 -32.67
CA GLN A 264 -2.45 24.43 -32.15
C GLN A 264 -2.31 22.94 -31.78
N GLY A 265 -1.67 22.16 -32.66
CA GLY A 265 -1.34 20.74 -32.43
C GLY A 265 -2.40 19.74 -32.89
N ASP A 266 -2.40 18.53 -32.29
CA ASP A 266 -3.27 17.39 -32.64
C ASP A 266 -4.69 17.47 -32.04
N CYS A 267 -5.08 18.58 -31.40
CA CYS A 267 -6.37 18.71 -30.72
C CYS A 267 -7.45 19.26 -31.65
N GLN A 268 -8.43 18.42 -32.01
CA GLN A 268 -9.62 18.82 -32.78
C GLN A 268 -10.90 18.47 -32.01
N LEU A 269 -11.86 19.41 -31.97
CA LEU A 269 -13.19 19.18 -31.43
C LEU A 269 -14.14 18.73 -32.53
N SER A 270 -14.88 17.65 -32.29
CA SER A 270 -15.94 17.21 -33.19
C SER A 270 -17.12 18.23 -33.22
N PRO A 271 -17.94 18.24 -34.29
CA PRO A 271 -19.12 19.10 -34.35
C PRO A 271 -20.08 18.90 -33.17
N LEU A 272 -20.20 17.66 -32.67
CA LEU A 272 -21.02 17.35 -31.50
C LEU A 272 -20.44 17.98 -30.22
N GLN A 273 -19.13 17.91 -30.01
CA GLN A 273 -18.48 18.55 -28.86
C GLN A 273 -18.62 20.07 -28.90
N LEU A 274 -18.51 20.69 -30.08
CA LEU A 274 -18.74 22.13 -30.24
C LEU A 274 -20.18 22.52 -29.89
N ALA A 275 -21.16 21.72 -30.32
CA ALA A 275 -22.56 21.92 -29.95
C ALA A 275 -22.75 21.82 -28.42
N MET A 276 -22.20 20.79 -27.79
CA MET A 276 -22.24 20.62 -26.33
C MET A 276 -21.62 21.81 -25.59
N CYS A 277 -20.45 22.28 -26.01
CA CYS A 277 -19.79 23.43 -25.40
C CYS A 277 -20.66 24.69 -25.48
N ARG A 278 -21.34 24.90 -26.61
CA ARG A 278 -22.22 26.04 -26.83
C ARG A 278 -23.46 25.98 -25.93
N ASP A 279 -24.12 24.83 -25.87
CA ASP A 279 -25.32 24.62 -25.05
C ASP A 279 -25.01 24.81 -23.55
N LEU A 280 -23.89 24.25 -23.07
CA LEU A 280 -23.45 24.40 -21.69
C LEU A 280 -23.00 25.82 -21.36
N SER A 281 -22.32 26.51 -22.27
CA SER A 281 -21.91 27.90 -22.05
C SER A 281 -23.12 28.81 -21.86
N GLN A 282 -24.16 28.62 -22.69
CA GLN A 282 -25.43 29.34 -22.56
C GLN A 282 -26.14 29.05 -21.22
N PHE A 283 -26.00 27.83 -20.69
CA PHE A 283 -26.50 27.49 -19.36
C PHE A 283 -25.71 28.22 -18.26
N PHE A 284 -24.38 28.25 -18.32
CA PHE A 284 -23.53 28.92 -17.33
C PHE A 284 -23.67 30.45 -17.33
N ASP A 285 -24.08 31.07 -18.44
CA ASP A 285 -24.37 32.50 -18.52
C ASP A 285 -25.72 32.90 -17.89
N GLN A 286 -26.62 31.94 -17.63
CA GLN A 286 -27.89 32.24 -16.99
C GLN A 286 -27.67 32.45 -15.49
N ASP A 287 -28.00 33.64 -14.99
CA ASP A 287 -27.94 34.00 -13.56
C ASP A 287 -29.08 33.34 -12.75
N LYS A 288 -29.14 32.00 -12.79
CA LYS A 288 -30.14 31.17 -12.11
C LYS A 288 -29.48 29.94 -11.52
N SER A 289 -29.77 29.67 -10.24
CA SER A 289 -29.53 28.35 -9.66
C SER A 289 -30.38 27.32 -10.41
N GLY A 290 -29.73 26.38 -11.08
CA GLY A 290 -30.40 25.41 -11.94
C GLY A 290 -29.62 24.12 -12.09
N LEU A 291 -30.31 23.07 -12.52
CA LEU A 291 -29.73 21.78 -12.87
C LEU A 291 -29.76 21.65 -14.40
N ALA A 292 -28.63 21.31 -15.01
CA ALA A 292 -28.55 20.90 -16.40
C ALA A 292 -28.14 19.43 -16.49
N CYS A 293 -28.77 18.70 -17.41
CA CYS A 293 -28.42 17.32 -17.72
C CYS A 293 -27.92 17.24 -19.16
N LEU A 294 -26.70 16.75 -19.35
CA LEU A 294 -26.15 16.48 -20.67
C LEU A 294 -26.19 14.97 -20.94
N ASP A 295 -26.98 14.56 -21.94
CA ASP A 295 -27.01 13.18 -22.42
C ASP A 295 -26.35 13.08 -23.80
N ALA A 296 -25.47 12.11 -23.98
CA ALA A 296 -24.87 11.81 -25.28
C ALA A 296 -24.35 10.36 -25.36
N PRO A 297 -24.04 9.85 -26.57
CA PRO A 297 -23.50 8.50 -26.74
C PRO A 297 -22.09 8.31 -26.15
N ALA A 298 -21.79 7.14 -25.59
CA ALA A 298 -20.44 6.82 -25.11
C ALA A 298 -19.36 7.05 -26.18
N GLY A 299 -18.18 7.53 -25.79
CA GLY A 299 -17.09 7.85 -26.73
C GLY A 299 -17.25 9.18 -27.47
N SER A 300 -18.33 9.94 -27.25
CA SER A 300 -18.55 11.25 -27.89
C SER A 300 -17.66 12.40 -27.38
N GLY A 301 -16.72 12.11 -26.46
CA GLY A 301 -15.85 13.13 -25.87
C GLY A 301 -16.57 14.14 -24.96
N LYS A 302 -17.66 13.74 -24.30
CA LYS A 302 -18.44 14.54 -23.32
C LYS A 302 -17.56 15.21 -22.28
N SER A 303 -16.60 14.46 -21.72
CA SER A 303 -15.80 14.93 -20.60
C SER A 303 -14.96 16.15 -20.94
N LEU A 304 -14.40 16.19 -22.15
CA LEU A 304 -13.70 17.36 -22.64
C LEU A 304 -14.66 18.54 -22.86
N ALA A 305 -15.83 18.30 -23.45
CA ALA A 305 -16.79 19.35 -23.77
C ALA A 305 -17.34 20.05 -22.52
N TYR A 306 -17.78 19.31 -21.50
CA TYR A 306 -18.27 19.93 -20.27
C TYR A 306 -17.16 20.66 -19.52
N LEU A 307 -15.92 20.14 -19.58
CA LEU A 307 -14.78 20.71 -18.87
C LEU A 307 -14.38 22.05 -19.50
N LEU A 308 -14.31 22.12 -20.83
CA LEU A 308 -14.04 23.35 -21.57
C LEU A 308 -15.10 24.42 -21.33
N ALA A 309 -16.38 24.05 -21.31
CA ALA A 309 -17.46 24.99 -21.05
C ALA A 309 -17.43 25.53 -19.61
N ALA A 310 -17.16 24.66 -18.63
CA ALA A 310 -17.13 25.00 -17.21
C ALA A 310 -15.91 25.85 -16.83
N LEU A 311 -14.72 25.56 -17.37
CA LEU A 311 -13.50 26.33 -17.14
C LEU A 311 -13.51 27.74 -17.74
N GLN A 312 -14.52 28.05 -18.55
CA GLN A 312 -14.77 29.37 -19.14
C GLN A 312 -16.00 30.05 -18.53
N ALA A 313 -16.58 29.51 -17.45
CA ALA A 313 -17.70 30.14 -16.78
C ALA A 313 -17.32 31.53 -16.23
N PRO A 314 -18.29 32.47 -16.10
CA PRO A 314 -17.99 33.87 -15.79
C PRO A 314 -17.28 34.07 -14.45
N ALA A 315 -16.44 35.11 -14.38
CA ALA A 315 -15.71 35.47 -13.17
C ALA A 315 -16.67 35.79 -12.01
N GLY A 316 -16.56 35.05 -10.91
CA GLY A 316 -17.47 35.11 -9.75
C GLY A 316 -17.95 33.73 -9.28
N GLN A 317 -17.85 32.70 -10.13
CA GLN A 317 -17.99 31.30 -9.73
C GLN A 317 -16.68 30.80 -9.15
N SER A 318 -16.51 30.89 -7.83
CA SER A 318 -15.19 30.80 -7.20
C SER A 318 -14.57 29.41 -7.21
N ASN A 319 -15.34 28.32 -7.42
CA ASN A 319 -14.82 26.95 -7.37
C ASN A 319 -15.59 26.03 -8.35
N LEU A 320 -14.86 25.34 -9.24
CA LEU A 320 -15.38 24.26 -10.09
C LEU A 320 -15.03 22.90 -9.46
N VAL A 321 -16.03 22.09 -9.14
CA VAL A 321 -15.86 20.73 -8.61
C VAL A 321 -16.35 19.72 -9.64
N LEU A 322 -15.54 18.73 -9.97
CA LEU A 322 -15.93 17.61 -10.84
C LEU A 322 -15.81 16.29 -10.09
N ALA A 323 -16.94 15.59 -9.94
CA ALA A 323 -17.02 14.28 -9.31
C ALA A 323 -17.16 13.18 -10.37
N THR A 324 -16.14 12.33 -10.50
CA THR A 324 -16.17 11.15 -11.39
C THR A 324 -16.74 9.92 -10.68
N SER A 325 -17.27 8.96 -11.43
CA SER A 325 -17.80 7.72 -10.83
C SER A 325 -16.70 6.81 -10.28
N THR A 326 -15.53 6.76 -10.91
CA THR A 326 -14.41 5.91 -10.49
C THR A 326 -13.09 6.67 -10.39
N ARG A 327 -12.15 6.10 -9.62
CA ARG A 327 -10.79 6.64 -9.48
C ARG A 327 -9.98 6.55 -10.77
N LEU A 328 -10.15 5.46 -11.53
CA LEU A 328 -9.47 5.29 -12.82
C LEU A 328 -9.88 6.41 -13.79
N LEU A 329 -11.17 6.76 -13.82
CA LEU A 329 -11.66 7.90 -14.59
C LEU A 329 -11.13 9.23 -14.04
N GLN A 330 -11.06 9.39 -12.73
CA GLN A 330 -10.48 10.58 -12.08
C GLN A 330 -9.02 10.79 -12.51
N ASP A 331 -8.19 9.74 -12.43
CA ASP A 331 -6.77 9.79 -12.78
C ASP A 331 -6.58 10.01 -14.29
N ARG A 332 -7.40 9.36 -15.15
CA ARG A 332 -7.38 9.57 -16.61
C ARG A 332 -7.76 11.00 -16.99
N LEU A 333 -8.78 11.56 -16.35
CA LEU A 333 -9.22 12.93 -16.61
C LEU A 333 -8.14 13.94 -16.20
N ALA A 334 -7.46 13.70 -15.08
CA ALA A 334 -6.35 14.51 -14.62
C ALA A 334 -5.14 14.48 -15.58
N GLN A 335 -4.83 13.32 -16.17
CA GLN A 335 -3.65 13.13 -17.02
C GLN A 335 -3.87 13.50 -18.49
N GLU A 336 -5.02 13.13 -19.07
CA GLU A 336 -5.28 13.27 -20.51
C GLU A 336 -6.17 14.48 -20.80
N SER A 337 -7.36 14.52 -20.20
CA SER A 337 -8.38 15.51 -20.54
C SER A 337 -7.99 16.93 -20.12
N LEU A 338 -7.30 17.10 -18.99
CA LEU A 338 -6.83 18.42 -18.56
C LEU A 338 -5.71 18.96 -19.44
N GLN A 339 -4.83 18.11 -19.94
CA GLN A 339 -3.81 18.54 -20.90
C GLN A 339 -4.47 19.03 -22.19
N GLN A 340 -5.47 18.31 -22.70
CA GLN A 340 -6.25 18.75 -23.87
C GLN A 340 -7.01 20.05 -23.58
N ALA A 341 -7.60 20.20 -22.40
CA ALA A 341 -8.29 21.41 -22.01
C ALA A 341 -7.33 22.61 -21.93
N ALA A 342 -6.15 22.45 -21.32
CA ALA A 342 -5.12 23.49 -21.28
C ALA A 342 -4.65 23.87 -22.70
N ASP A 343 -4.41 22.88 -23.56
CA ASP A 343 -4.01 23.07 -24.96
C ASP A 343 -5.07 23.89 -25.74
N ILE A 344 -6.36 23.54 -25.61
CA ILE A 344 -7.47 24.21 -26.30
C ILE A 344 -7.79 25.58 -25.71
N LEU A 345 -7.63 25.77 -24.39
CA LEU A 345 -7.85 27.07 -23.74
C LEU A 345 -6.64 28.01 -23.91
N GLY A 346 -5.49 27.49 -24.32
CA GLY A 346 -4.26 28.27 -24.51
C GLY A 346 -3.67 28.86 -23.23
N ARG A 347 -4.09 28.38 -22.05
CA ARG A 347 -3.63 28.87 -20.73
C ARG A 347 -3.30 27.72 -19.79
N PRO A 348 -2.38 27.92 -18.81
CA PRO A 348 -2.16 26.95 -17.76
C PRO A 348 -3.43 26.73 -16.95
N LEU A 349 -3.66 25.48 -16.55
CA LEU A 349 -4.74 25.09 -15.65
C LEU A 349 -4.14 24.55 -14.37
N ARG A 350 -4.65 25.02 -13.23
CA ARG A 350 -4.34 24.48 -11.92
C ARG A 350 -5.50 23.64 -11.42
N TYR A 351 -5.24 22.40 -11.03
CA TYR A 351 -6.23 21.51 -10.47
C TYR A 351 -5.77 20.91 -9.14
N VAL A 352 -6.73 20.56 -8.28
CA VAL A 352 -6.50 19.79 -7.05
C VAL A 352 -7.24 18.48 -7.18
N GLN A 353 -6.58 17.36 -6.85
CA GLN A 353 -7.21 16.04 -6.87
C GLN A 353 -7.49 15.58 -5.44
N LEU A 354 -8.74 15.75 -4.98
CA LEU A 354 -9.13 15.30 -3.66
C LEU A 354 -9.35 13.79 -3.62
N LYS A 355 -8.65 13.15 -2.68
CA LYS A 355 -8.83 11.74 -2.31
C LYS A 355 -9.08 11.68 -0.79
N SER A 356 -9.72 10.60 -0.33
CA SER A 356 -9.93 10.37 1.11
C SER A 356 -8.60 10.38 1.87
N SER A 357 -8.60 10.95 3.08
CA SER A 357 -7.43 11.05 3.96
C SER A 357 -6.74 9.69 4.20
N ARG A 358 -7.52 8.60 4.10
CA ARG A 358 -7.04 7.20 4.16
C ARG A 358 -5.99 6.83 3.11
N HIS A 359 -5.85 7.63 2.06
CA HIS A 359 -4.92 7.40 0.97
C HIS A 359 -3.58 8.10 1.14
N TYR A 360 -3.48 9.05 2.06
CA TYR A 360 -2.26 9.82 2.26
C TYR A 360 -1.52 9.33 3.49
N ILE A 361 -0.19 9.38 3.43
CA ILE A 361 0.66 9.18 4.60
C ILE A 361 0.50 10.33 5.59
N ASP A 362 0.22 10.02 6.85
CA ASP A 362 0.30 10.94 7.99
C ASP A 362 1.70 10.86 8.60
N LEU A 363 2.49 11.91 8.38
CA LEU A 363 3.85 12.00 8.90
C LEU A 363 3.92 12.08 10.42
N SER A 364 2.87 12.56 11.10
CA SER A 364 2.81 12.52 12.57
C SER A 364 2.61 11.10 13.07
N ALA A 365 1.74 10.32 12.43
CA ALA A 365 1.55 8.90 12.75
C ALA A 365 2.83 8.10 12.46
N LEU A 366 3.51 8.40 11.34
CA LEU A 366 4.78 7.77 11.00
C LEU A 366 5.91 8.14 11.97
N ALA A 367 5.98 9.40 12.43
CA ALA A 367 6.96 9.84 13.41
C ALA A 367 6.79 9.10 14.75
N ALA A 368 5.55 8.94 15.22
CA ALA A 368 5.27 8.16 16.43
C ALA A 368 5.69 6.68 16.26
N PHE A 369 5.41 6.09 15.11
CA PHE A 369 5.85 4.72 14.81
C PHE A 369 7.38 4.59 14.73
N HIS A 370 8.06 5.58 14.17
CA HIS A 370 9.52 5.63 14.16
C HIS A 370 10.11 5.61 15.58
N GLU A 371 9.58 6.44 16.48
CA GLU A 371 10.00 6.46 17.89
C GLU A 371 9.71 5.12 18.58
N GLU A 372 8.53 4.52 18.36
CA GLU A 372 8.15 3.21 18.89
C GLU A 372 9.15 2.12 18.47
N VAL A 373 9.51 2.09 17.19
CA VAL A 373 10.45 1.10 16.64
C VAL A 373 11.82 1.25 17.26
N LEU A 374 12.36 2.47 17.33
CA LEU A 374 13.71 2.69 17.86
C LEU A 374 13.80 2.54 19.39
N ALA A 375 12.71 2.81 20.12
CA ALA A 375 12.66 2.61 21.56
C ALA A 375 12.45 1.14 21.96
N SER A 376 12.05 0.28 21.02
CA SER A 376 11.78 -1.12 21.30
C SER A 376 13.06 -1.92 21.61
N LYS A 377 13.07 -2.64 22.73
CA LYS A 377 14.13 -3.60 23.07
C LYS A 377 14.23 -4.75 22.07
N GLN A 378 13.12 -5.10 21.43
CA GLN A 378 13.05 -6.18 20.44
C GLN A 378 12.30 -5.68 19.22
N VAL A 379 13.06 -5.11 18.28
CA VAL A 379 12.53 -4.61 17.03
C VAL A 379 12.01 -5.76 16.17
N LYS A 380 10.75 -5.66 15.74
CA LYS A 380 10.17 -6.64 14.80
C LYS A 380 10.72 -6.36 13.41
N LYS A 381 11.27 -7.39 12.77
CA LYS A 381 11.79 -7.32 11.39
C LYS A 381 10.82 -6.65 10.41
N ARG A 382 9.54 -7.05 10.44
CA ARG A 382 8.50 -6.49 9.56
C ARG A 382 8.34 -4.97 9.74
N ASP A 383 8.38 -4.52 10.99
CA ASP A 383 8.21 -3.10 11.34
C ASP A 383 9.43 -2.28 10.92
N ALA A 384 10.64 -2.83 11.13
CA ALA A 384 11.88 -2.18 10.70
C ALA A 384 11.98 -2.06 9.17
N LEU A 385 11.68 -3.14 8.44
CA LEU A 385 11.66 -3.13 6.98
C LEU A 385 10.62 -2.13 6.44
N LEU A 386 9.41 -2.12 7.00
CA LEU A 386 8.36 -1.16 6.63
C LEU A 386 8.81 0.28 6.85
N LEU A 387 9.34 0.59 8.03
CA LEU A 387 9.80 1.95 8.35
C LEU A 387 10.92 2.39 7.41
N ALA A 388 11.93 1.54 7.19
CA ALA A 388 13.04 1.83 6.30
C ALA A 388 12.59 2.05 4.85
N ALA A 389 11.68 1.20 4.35
CA ALA A 389 11.12 1.31 3.01
C ALA A 389 10.27 2.58 2.85
N LEU A 390 9.48 2.97 3.86
CA LEU A 390 8.74 4.23 3.87
C LEU A 390 9.68 5.45 3.84
N MET A 391 10.80 5.41 4.55
CA MET A 391 11.80 6.49 4.52
C MET A 391 12.43 6.65 3.13
N ILE A 392 12.73 5.54 2.44
CA ILE A 392 13.21 5.55 1.05
C ILE A 392 12.14 6.10 0.10
N TRP A 393 10.88 5.70 0.30
CA TRP A 393 9.76 6.19 -0.51
C TRP A 393 9.52 7.68 -0.32
N LEU A 394 9.53 8.20 0.92
CA LEU A 394 9.32 9.63 1.19
C LEU A 394 10.39 10.52 0.59
N ALA A 395 11.62 10.02 0.43
CA ALA A 395 12.69 10.72 -0.26
C ALA A 395 12.46 10.84 -1.79
N GLN A 396 11.41 10.22 -2.33
CA GLN A 396 11.10 10.17 -3.77
C GLN A 396 9.67 10.59 -4.09
N SER A 397 8.72 10.30 -3.19
CA SER A 397 7.31 10.59 -3.39
C SER A 397 7.03 12.08 -3.31
N GLN A 398 6.33 12.58 -4.31
CA GLN A 398 5.80 13.94 -4.30
C GLN A 398 4.35 13.96 -3.81
N THR A 399 3.58 12.88 -3.94
CA THR A 399 2.13 12.89 -3.62
C THR A 399 1.84 12.45 -2.18
N GLY A 400 2.72 11.64 -1.57
CA GLY A 400 2.46 10.98 -0.29
C GLY A 400 1.30 9.98 -0.34
N LEU A 401 0.88 9.54 -1.53
CA LEU A 401 -0.20 8.57 -1.69
C LEU A 401 0.29 7.15 -1.42
N LEU A 402 -0.33 6.49 -0.44
CA LEU A 402 -0.02 5.12 -0.03
C LEU A 402 -0.24 4.09 -1.14
N VAL A 403 -1.03 4.40 -2.17
CA VAL A 403 -1.21 3.51 -3.35
C VAL A 403 0.04 3.40 -4.22
N GLU A 404 0.98 4.35 -4.09
CA GLU A 404 2.29 4.25 -4.76
C GLU A 404 3.13 3.08 -4.23
N LEU A 405 2.85 2.62 -3.01
CA LEU A 405 3.58 1.54 -2.35
C LEU A 405 3.04 0.17 -2.74
N ASN A 406 3.89 -0.84 -2.67
CA ASN A 406 3.46 -2.23 -2.77
C ASN A 406 2.42 -2.55 -1.68
N PRO A 407 1.23 -3.09 -2.04
CA PRO A 407 0.19 -3.44 -1.06
C PRO A 407 0.66 -4.44 0.02
N GLY A 408 1.57 -5.34 -0.32
CA GLY A 408 2.16 -6.30 0.62
C GLY A 408 3.16 -5.71 1.61
N LEU A 409 3.63 -4.47 1.39
CA LEU A 409 4.50 -3.74 2.30
C LEU A 409 3.70 -3.04 3.41
N LEU A 410 2.57 -2.43 3.07
CA LEU A 410 1.72 -1.67 3.98
C LEU A 410 0.94 -2.57 4.93
N THR A 411 1.49 -2.71 6.12
CA THR A 411 0.99 -3.65 7.11
C THR A 411 0.45 -3.00 8.37
N LYS A 412 0.54 -1.67 8.41
CA LYS A 412 -0.04 -0.79 9.41
C LYS A 412 -0.74 0.35 8.68
N ASP A 413 -1.75 0.91 9.32
CA ASP A 413 -2.47 2.08 8.83
C ASP A 413 -1.76 3.35 9.33
N PHE A 414 -1.26 4.14 8.38
CA PHE A 414 -0.62 5.43 8.64
C PHE A 414 -1.43 6.58 8.07
N SER A 415 -2.73 6.38 7.88
CA SER A 415 -3.57 7.44 7.35
C SER A 415 -4.01 8.45 8.40
N CYS A 416 -4.35 9.65 7.91
CA CYS A 416 -4.88 10.70 8.76
C CYS A 416 -6.30 10.35 9.22
N LYS A 417 -6.45 10.16 10.55
CA LYS A 417 -7.70 9.69 11.18
C LYS A 417 -8.76 10.78 11.39
N GLN A 418 -8.39 12.05 11.35
CA GLN A 418 -9.31 13.17 11.60
C GLN A 418 -9.10 14.28 10.57
N PRO A 419 -9.92 14.36 9.51
CA PRO A 419 -9.80 15.37 8.47
C PRO A 419 -10.49 16.68 8.87
N THR A 420 -10.31 17.14 10.11
CA THR A 420 -10.87 18.45 10.52
C THR A 420 -9.96 19.57 10.02
N LYS A 421 -10.52 20.77 9.79
CA LYS A 421 -9.74 21.96 9.45
C LYS A 421 -8.61 22.22 10.45
N ALA A 422 -8.90 22.14 11.75
CA ALA A 422 -7.91 22.31 12.81
C ALA A 422 -6.78 21.27 12.75
N ALA A 423 -7.09 20.00 12.41
CA ALA A 423 -6.08 18.97 12.22
C ALA A 423 -5.23 19.23 10.97
N CYS A 424 -5.83 19.73 9.89
CA CYS A 424 -5.11 20.15 8.69
C CYS A 424 -4.16 21.31 8.99
N ASP A 425 -4.62 22.35 9.70
CA ASP A 425 -3.81 23.50 10.10
C ASP A 425 -2.62 23.07 10.99
N GLN A 426 -2.86 22.13 11.92
CA GLN A 426 -1.79 21.56 12.75
C GLN A 426 -0.77 20.78 11.91
N ALA A 427 -1.24 19.99 10.94
CA ALA A 427 -0.37 19.23 10.04
C ALA A 427 0.48 20.17 9.17
N LEU A 428 -0.11 21.22 8.60
CA LEU A 428 0.59 22.26 7.83
C LEU A 428 1.61 23.00 8.69
N SER A 429 1.26 23.34 9.93
CA SER A 429 2.21 23.99 10.85
C SER A 429 3.44 23.12 11.13
N LYS A 430 3.24 21.80 11.29
CA LYS A 430 4.32 20.87 11.64
C LYS A 430 5.13 20.38 10.43
N TRP A 431 4.46 20.11 9.31
CA TRP A 431 5.03 19.43 8.15
C TRP A 431 5.06 20.29 6.88
N SER A 432 4.47 21.49 6.89
CA SER A 432 4.40 22.44 5.76
C SER A 432 3.90 21.74 4.49
N ASP A 433 4.54 21.95 3.33
CA ASP A 433 4.22 21.33 2.04
C ASP A 433 4.25 19.78 2.02
N HIS A 434 4.79 19.16 3.07
CA HIS A 434 4.80 17.70 3.26
C HIS A 434 3.61 17.19 4.08
N ALA A 435 2.70 18.07 4.51
CA ALA A 435 1.40 17.68 5.05
C ALA A 435 0.49 17.23 3.90
N TYR A 436 0.81 16.09 3.27
CA TYR A 436 0.30 15.67 1.97
C TYR A 436 -1.21 15.76 1.79
N TYR A 437 -2.00 15.40 2.80
CA TYR A 437 -3.45 15.57 2.73
C TYR A 437 -3.89 17.03 2.90
N ALA A 438 -3.36 17.72 3.91
CA ALA A 438 -3.76 19.08 4.28
C ALA A 438 -3.39 20.11 3.21
N ARG A 439 -2.25 19.94 2.53
CA ARG A 439 -1.82 20.85 1.46
C ARG A 439 -2.75 20.83 0.25
N GLU A 440 -3.42 19.70 -0.05
CA GLU A 440 -4.38 19.65 -1.17
C GLU A 440 -5.53 20.60 -0.87
N TRP A 441 -5.94 20.68 0.39
CA TRP A 441 -6.95 21.65 0.83
C TRP A 441 -6.44 23.10 0.81
N GLU A 442 -5.19 23.32 1.18
CA GLU A 442 -4.55 24.65 1.12
C GLU A 442 -4.41 25.16 -0.32
N ALA A 443 -4.26 24.26 -1.30
CA ALA A 443 -4.13 24.58 -2.72
C ALA A 443 -5.46 24.92 -3.42
N ILE A 444 -6.62 24.59 -2.81
CA ILE A 444 -7.95 24.79 -3.40
C ILE A 444 -8.23 26.25 -3.83
N PRO A 445 -7.95 27.28 -3.01
CA PRO A 445 -8.30 28.66 -3.36
C PRO A 445 -7.65 29.18 -4.64
N GLU A 446 -6.56 28.55 -5.07
CA GLU A 446 -5.82 28.90 -6.29
C GLU A 446 -6.12 27.94 -7.46
N ALA A 447 -7.00 26.96 -7.28
CA ALA A 447 -7.31 25.94 -8.28
C ALA A 447 -8.41 26.41 -9.24
N ASP A 448 -8.20 26.21 -10.55
CA ASP A 448 -9.26 26.32 -11.56
C ASP A 448 -10.28 25.16 -11.45
N LEU A 449 -9.86 24.01 -10.90
CA LEU A 449 -10.67 22.79 -10.84
C LEU A 449 -10.33 21.92 -9.62
N VAL A 450 -11.36 21.43 -8.95
CA VAL A 450 -11.24 20.39 -7.91
C VAL A 450 -11.81 19.09 -8.46
N LEU A 451 -10.94 18.10 -8.64
CA LEU A 451 -11.29 16.75 -9.07
C LEU A 451 -11.51 15.84 -7.88
N THR A 452 -12.67 15.19 -7.81
CA THR A 452 -12.98 14.18 -6.81
C THR A 452 -13.73 13.00 -7.44
N ASN A 453 -14.14 12.03 -6.62
CA ASN A 453 -15.07 10.98 -7.04
C ASN A 453 -16.40 11.08 -6.29
N GLN A 454 -17.45 10.48 -6.85
CA GLN A 454 -18.80 10.49 -6.28
C GLN A 454 -18.82 9.95 -4.84
N ALA A 455 -18.03 8.92 -4.52
CA ALA A 455 -17.99 8.37 -3.17
C ALA A 455 -17.44 9.37 -2.13
N PHE A 456 -16.37 10.09 -2.50
CA PHE A 456 -15.81 11.16 -1.66
C PHE A 456 -16.78 12.33 -1.55
N LEU A 457 -17.39 12.76 -2.66
CA LEU A 457 -18.40 13.82 -2.68
C LEU A 457 -19.54 13.53 -1.68
N CYS A 458 -20.11 12.31 -1.73
CA CYS A 458 -21.20 11.91 -0.85
C CYS A 458 -20.76 11.81 0.63
N GLN A 459 -19.55 11.33 0.89
CA GLN A 459 -19.04 11.15 2.26
C GLN A 459 -18.63 12.47 2.92
N HIS A 460 -18.12 13.42 2.13
CA HIS A 460 -17.52 14.66 2.58
C HIS A 460 -18.32 15.90 2.13
N GLN A 461 -19.65 15.78 1.96
CA GLN A 461 -20.48 16.90 1.53
C GLN A 461 -20.33 18.11 2.46
N LYS A 462 -20.51 17.91 3.78
CA LYS A 462 -20.44 18.98 4.77
C LYS A 462 -19.05 19.63 4.81
N ASP A 463 -18.02 18.81 4.68
CA ASP A 463 -16.64 19.29 4.55
C ASP A 463 -16.57 20.24 3.35
N LEU A 464 -16.93 19.78 2.15
CA LEU A 464 -16.89 20.60 0.93
C LEU A 464 -17.73 21.89 1.05
N GLU A 465 -18.83 21.88 1.79
CA GLU A 465 -19.61 23.10 2.14
C GLU A 465 -18.82 24.03 3.07
N ASP A 466 -18.24 23.52 4.16
CA ASP A 466 -17.43 24.26 5.13
C ASP A 466 -16.17 24.89 4.48
N TRP A 467 -15.62 24.24 3.46
CA TRP A 467 -14.52 24.76 2.63
C TRP A 467 -14.98 25.68 1.48
N GLY A 468 -16.28 25.95 1.35
CA GLY A 468 -16.84 26.86 0.34
C GLY A 468 -16.83 26.32 -1.09
N LEU A 469 -16.55 25.03 -1.27
CA LEU A 469 -16.55 24.35 -2.57
C LEU A 469 -17.97 24.08 -3.07
N LEU A 470 -18.88 23.70 -2.17
CA LEU A 470 -20.31 23.53 -2.45
C LEU A 470 -21.08 24.74 -1.93
N SER A 471 -20.97 25.86 -2.66
CA SER A 471 -21.67 27.12 -2.34
C SER A 471 -22.68 27.48 -3.44
N SER A 472 -23.56 28.44 -3.17
CA SER A 472 -24.56 28.91 -4.16
C SER A 472 -23.94 29.57 -5.40
N SER A 473 -22.65 29.91 -5.34
CA SER A 473 -21.85 30.44 -6.45
C SER A 473 -20.87 29.41 -7.04
N GLY A 474 -20.80 28.19 -6.50
CA GLY A 474 -19.92 27.13 -7.00
C GLY A 474 -20.54 26.33 -8.15
N LEU A 475 -19.70 25.76 -9.02
CA LEU A 475 -20.13 24.88 -10.10
C LEU A 475 -19.80 23.43 -9.77
N LEU A 476 -20.82 22.56 -9.70
CA LEU A 476 -20.65 21.12 -9.48
C LEU A 476 -21.00 20.35 -10.77
N LEU A 477 -20.02 19.61 -11.27
CA LEU A 477 -20.18 18.65 -12.35
C LEU A 477 -20.15 17.23 -11.78
N VAL A 478 -21.12 16.40 -12.16
CA VAL A 478 -21.16 14.98 -11.81
C VAL A 478 -21.07 14.18 -13.09
N ASP A 479 -19.93 13.52 -13.31
CA ASP A 479 -19.77 12.61 -14.44
C ASP A 479 -20.41 11.26 -14.14
N GLU A 480 -20.96 10.61 -15.17
CA GLU A 480 -21.74 9.36 -15.04
C GLU A 480 -22.78 9.44 -13.90
N SER A 481 -23.60 10.49 -13.94
CA SER A 481 -24.59 10.83 -12.89
C SER A 481 -25.58 9.70 -12.58
N HIS A 482 -25.78 8.76 -13.50
CA HIS A 482 -26.60 7.56 -13.26
C HIS A 482 -26.05 6.69 -12.10
N GLN A 483 -24.75 6.72 -11.83
CA GLN A 483 -24.11 5.96 -10.72
C GLN A 483 -24.18 6.69 -9.37
N LEU A 484 -24.58 7.97 -9.37
CA LEU A 484 -24.62 8.76 -8.14
C LEU A 484 -25.65 8.20 -7.16
N LEU A 485 -26.80 7.75 -7.65
CA LEU A 485 -27.86 7.19 -6.80
C LEU A 485 -27.39 5.91 -6.10
N ASP A 486 -26.74 5.00 -6.84
CA ASP A 486 -26.17 3.78 -6.29
C ASP A 486 -25.08 4.09 -5.26
N THR A 487 -24.25 5.09 -5.53
CA THR A 487 -23.21 5.56 -4.60
C THR A 487 -23.80 6.13 -3.32
N LEU A 488 -24.87 6.94 -3.41
CA LEU A 488 -25.61 7.46 -2.25
C LEU A 488 -26.25 6.34 -1.43
N GLN A 489 -26.87 5.36 -2.10
CA GLN A 489 -27.46 4.20 -1.43
C GLN A 489 -26.40 3.35 -0.72
N ALA A 490 -25.26 3.11 -1.36
CA ALA A 490 -24.16 2.37 -0.76
C ALA A 490 -23.61 3.07 0.50
N GLN A 491 -23.49 4.41 0.47
CA GLN A 491 -23.06 5.20 1.64
C GLN A 491 -24.11 5.24 2.76
N ALA A 492 -25.39 5.24 2.41
CA ALA A 492 -26.49 5.18 3.39
C ALA A 492 -26.67 3.78 4.02
N THR A 493 -26.01 2.75 3.48
CA THR A 493 -26.17 1.37 3.93
C THR A 493 -25.07 0.99 4.91
N ALA A 494 -25.44 0.68 6.16
CA ALA A 494 -24.51 0.12 7.14
C ALA A 494 -24.33 -1.38 6.90
N SER A 495 -23.10 -1.82 6.63
CA SER A 495 -22.77 -3.25 6.46
C SER A 495 -22.02 -3.79 7.68
N TRP A 496 -22.45 -4.95 8.18
CA TRP A 496 -21.81 -5.63 9.31
C TRP A 496 -21.07 -6.86 8.80
N SER A 497 -19.82 -7.05 9.23
CA SER A 497 -19.01 -8.22 8.89
C SER A 497 -18.81 -9.09 10.12
N THR A 498 -19.30 -10.34 10.06
CA THR A 498 -19.08 -11.36 11.09
C THR A 498 -17.59 -11.61 11.32
N GLN A 499 -16.81 -11.68 10.24
CA GLN A 499 -15.36 -11.90 10.34
C GLN A 499 -14.64 -10.74 11.01
N ALA A 500 -15.03 -9.50 10.70
CA ALA A 500 -14.45 -8.31 11.35
C ALA A 500 -14.77 -8.29 12.85
N PHE A 501 -16.02 -8.61 13.20
CA PHE A 501 -16.46 -8.69 14.60
C PHE A 501 -15.70 -9.79 15.36
N GLU A 502 -15.55 -10.99 14.78
CA GLU A 502 -14.79 -12.09 15.37
C GLU A 502 -13.30 -11.73 15.58
N ASN A 503 -12.69 -11.05 14.60
CA ASN A 503 -11.31 -10.60 14.72
C ASN A 503 -11.14 -9.56 15.83
N GLN A 504 -12.08 -8.63 15.96
CA GLN A 504 -12.08 -7.66 17.07
C GLN A 504 -12.29 -8.33 18.42
N HIS A 505 -13.23 -9.27 18.52
CA HIS A 505 -13.47 -10.07 19.72
C HIS A 505 -12.20 -10.83 20.16
N LYS A 506 -11.56 -11.57 19.25
CA LYS A 506 -10.29 -12.27 19.51
C LYS A 506 -9.17 -11.32 19.92
N HIS A 507 -9.13 -10.13 19.33
CA HIS A 507 -8.14 -9.11 19.68
C HIS A 507 -8.34 -8.57 21.10
N LEU A 508 -9.57 -8.19 21.44
CA LEU A 508 -9.95 -7.71 22.78
C LEU A 508 -9.70 -8.77 23.85
N GLN A 509 -10.08 -10.03 23.60
CA GLN A 509 -9.77 -11.14 24.49
C GLN A 509 -8.26 -11.29 24.74
N LYS A 510 -7.44 -11.20 23.67
CA LYS A 510 -5.98 -11.26 23.82
C LYS A 510 -5.43 -10.09 24.61
N LEU A 511 -5.93 -8.87 24.41
CA LEU A 511 -5.48 -7.70 25.17
C LEU A 511 -5.80 -7.87 26.66
N LEU A 512 -7.03 -8.27 27.01
CA LEU A 512 -7.43 -8.48 28.40
C LEU A 512 -6.72 -9.67 29.05
N ALA A 513 -6.60 -10.81 28.36
CA ALA A 513 -5.85 -11.96 28.87
C ALA A 513 -4.39 -11.61 29.16
N ASN A 514 -3.78 -10.75 28.35
CA ASN A 514 -2.44 -10.25 28.62
C ASN A 514 -2.40 -9.29 29.83
N LEU A 515 -3.42 -8.48 30.07
CA LEU A 515 -3.50 -7.68 31.30
C LEU A 515 -3.63 -8.57 32.54
N ILE A 516 -4.38 -9.69 32.44
CA ILE A 516 -4.53 -10.70 33.50
C ILE A 516 -3.20 -11.41 33.80
N HIS A 517 -2.48 -11.85 32.76
CA HIS A 517 -1.27 -12.66 32.92
C HIS A 517 -0.03 -11.87 33.33
N PHE A 518 -0.03 -10.54 33.21
CA PHE A 518 1.08 -9.67 33.60
C PHE A 518 0.67 -8.64 34.66
N PRO A 519 0.13 -9.06 35.82
CA PRO A 519 -0.42 -8.13 36.81
C PRO A 519 0.67 -7.25 37.43
N GLU A 520 1.93 -7.69 37.46
CA GLU A 520 3.05 -6.93 38.02
C GLU A 520 3.44 -5.68 37.20
N ALA A 521 3.10 -5.65 35.91
CA ALA A 521 3.37 -4.53 35.02
C ALA A 521 2.34 -3.39 35.16
N TYR A 522 1.20 -3.66 35.81
CA TYR A 522 0.07 -2.74 35.92
C TYR A 522 -0.33 -2.56 37.38
N GLN A 523 -0.59 -1.31 37.77
CA GLN A 523 -1.13 -0.97 39.07
C GLN A 523 -2.65 -0.96 38.98
N PHE A 524 -3.25 -1.88 39.73
CA PHE A 524 -4.68 -2.06 39.87
C PHE A 524 -5.13 -1.40 41.18
N SER A 525 -6.05 -0.43 41.12
CA SER A 525 -6.73 0.09 42.32
C SER A 525 -7.65 -0.99 42.91
N GLY A 526 -7.99 -0.92 44.20
CA GLY A 526 -8.66 -2.02 44.93
C GLY A 526 -10.03 -2.51 44.40
N GLN A 527 -10.63 -1.84 43.40
CA GLN A 527 -11.86 -2.25 42.70
C GLN A 527 -11.62 -2.83 41.29
N SER A 528 -10.40 -2.71 40.76
CA SER A 528 -10.12 -2.88 39.32
C SER A 528 -9.91 -4.32 38.85
N PHE A 529 -9.72 -5.28 39.76
CA PHE A 529 -9.64 -6.70 39.39
C PHE A 529 -11.02 -7.27 39.08
N ASP A 530 -12.04 -6.84 39.83
CA ASP A 530 -13.45 -7.15 39.56
C ASP A 530 -13.90 -6.52 38.24
N ASP A 531 -13.54 -5.26 37.97
CA ASP A 531 -13.84 -4.57 36.70
C ASP A 531 -13.21 -5.28 35.49
N LEU A 532 -12.01 -5.84 35.65
CA LEU A 532 -11.30 -6.56 34.60
C LEU A 532 -11.96 -7.92 34.32
N TYR A 533 -12.38 -8.62 35.39
CA TYR A 533 -13.15 -9.87 35.27
C TYR A 533 -14.54 -9.63 34.67
N GLN A 534 -15.24 -8.58 35.10
CA GLN A 534 -16.53 -8.16 34.53
C GLN A 534 -16.39 -7.80 33.04
N SER A 535 -15.35 -7.06 32.65
CA SER A 535 -15.07 -6.74 31.24
C SER A 535 -14.86 -8.01 30.40
N SER A 536 -14.18 -9.02 30.94
CA SER A 536 -13.98 -10.31 30.26
C SER A 536 -15.28 -11.09 30.10
N GLN A 537 -16.15 -11.08 31.12
CA GLN A 537 -17.48 -11.73 31.04
C GLN A 537 -18.38 -11.02 30.03
N LEU A 538 -18.45 -9.69 30.07
CA LEU A 538 -19.22 -8.88 29.14
C LEU A 538 -18.82 -9.12 27.67
N ILE A 539 -17.54 -9.32 27.37
CA ILE A 539 -17.08 -9.67 26.02
C ILE A 539 -17.63 -11.03 25.57
N GLN A 540 -17.64 -12.00 26.47
CA GLN A 540 -18.17 -13.33 26.20
C GLN A 540 -19.69 -13.30 26.03
N ASP A 541 -20.39 -12.50 26.82
CA ASP A 541 -21.84 -12.31 26.73
C ASP A 541 -22.23 -11.60 25.42
N VAL A 542 -21.50 -10.55 25.04
CA VAL A 542 -21.67 -9.86 23.75
C VAL A 542 -21.46 -10.82 22.58
N TRP A 543 -20.45 -11.69 22.66
CA TRP A 543 -20.21 -12.72 21.64
C TRP A 543 -21.35 -13.74 21.56
N GLN A 544 -21.82 -14.24 22.71
CA GLN A 544 -22.94 -15.19 22.73
C GLN A 544 -24.22 -14.59 22.16
N THR A 545 -24.55 -13.35 22.50
CA THR A 545 -25.73 -12.66 21.93
C THR A 545 -25.55 -12.44 20.43
N PHE A 546 -24.35 -12.08 19.97
CA PHE A 546 -24.07 -11.95 18.54
C PHE A 546 -24.24 -13.27 17.79
N ASP A 547 -23.68 -14.37 18.31
CA ASP A 547 -23.84 -15.71 17.73
C ASP A 547 -25.32 -16.13 17.66
N GLN A 548 -26.10 -15.82 18.70
CA GLN A 548 -27.55 -16.10 18.71
C GLN A 548 -28.29 -15.30 17.63
N VAL A 549 -27.97 -14.02 17.44
CA VAL A 549 -28.55 -13.18 16.38
C VAL A 549 -28.14 -13.69 15.01
N MET A 550 -26.89 -14.12 14.82
CA MET A 550 -26.42 -14.68 13.54
C MET A 550 -27.10 -16.01 13.22
N ALA A 551 -27.25 -16.90 14.19
CA ALA A 551 -27.99 -18.15 14.03
C ALA A 551 -29.47 -17.90 13.71
N TYR A 552 -30.09 -16.92 14.36
CA TYR A 552 -31.45 -16.47 14.04
C TYR A 552 -31.53 -15.94 12.59
N LEU A 553 -30.64 -15.03 12.21
CA LEU A 553 -30.58 -14.46 10.86
C LEU A 553 -30.41 -15.54 9.77
N GLU A 554 -29.54 -16.52 10.00
CA GLU A 554 -29.30 -17.61 9.05
C GLU A 554 -30.57 -18.47 8.87
N GLU A 555 -31.19 -18.87 9.97
CA GLU A 555 -32.42 -19.67 9.96
C GLU A 555 -33.59 -18.90 9.31
N HIS A 556 -33.69 -17.59 9.58
CA HIS A 556 -34.71 -16.74 9.00
C HIS A 556 -34.47 -16.44 7.52
N TYR A 557 -33.22 -16.24 7.09
CA TYR A 557 -32.87 -16.11 5.68
C TYR A 557 -33.22 -17.39 4.91
N ARG A 558 -32.89 -18.57 5.45
CA ARG A 558 -33.28 -19.87 4.87
C ARG A 558 -34.80 -19.98 4.73
N LYS A 559 -35.57 -19.59 5.76
CA LYS A 559 -37.04 -19.54 5.69
C LYS A 559 -37.55 -18.58 4.62
N LEU A 560 -36.98 -17.38 4.50
CA LEU A 560 -37.35 -16.40 3.48
C LEU A 560 -37.07 -16.92 2.07
N VAL A 561 -35.92 -17.55 1.83
CA VAL A 561 -35.58 -18.19 0.55
C VAL A 561 -36.56 -19.32 0.23
N TYR A 562 -36.86 -20.18 1.20
CA TYR A 562 -37.83 -21.27 1.06
C TYR A 562 -39.23 -20.76 0.71
N TYR A 563 -39.74 -19.75 1.42
CA TYR A 563 -41.07 -19.19 1.15
C TYR A 563 -41.13 -18.41 -0.16
N LYS A 564 -40.05 -17.72 -0.55
CA LYS A 564 -39.93 -17.08 -1.88
C LYS A 564 -40.03 -18.09 -3.02
N GLN A 565 -39.51 -19.30 -2.83
CA GLN A 565 -39.61 -20.39 -3.80
C GLN A 565 -41.00 -21.06 -3.82
N GLN A 566 -41.79 -20.90 -2.77
CA GLN A 566 -43.09 -21.59 -2.59
C GLN A 566 -44.33 -20.69 -2.80
N SER A 567 -44.20 -19.36 -2.88
CA SER A 567 -45.36 -18.46 -2.95
C SER A 567 -45.65 -17.94 -4.36
N ASP A 568 -46.89 -18.10 -4.83
CA ASP A 568 -47.38 -17.53 -6.11
C ASP A 568 -47.76 -16.03 -6.02
N HIS A 569 -47.89 -15.44 -4.82
CA HIS A 569 -48.36 -14.06 -4.63
C HIS A 569 -47.46 -13.23 -3.68
N LYS A 570 -47.02 -12.05 -4.16
CA LYS A 570 -46.03 -11.15 -3.50
C LYS A 570 -46.48 -10.60 -2.14
N ASP A 571 -47.77 -10.40 -1.91
CA ASP A 571 -48.25 -9.60 -0.76
C ASP A 571 -48.17 -10.34 0.58
N SER A 572 -48.30 -11.68 0.58
CA SER A 572 -48.15 -12.51 1.79
C SER A 572 -46.69 -12.60 2.24
N PHE A 573 -45.75 -12.59 1.28
CA PHE A 573 -44.31 -12.56 1.54
C PHE A 573 -43.89 -11.23 2.18
N MET A 574 -44.38 -10.10 1.67
CA MET A 574 -44.01 -8.76 2.14
C MET A 574 -44.46 -8.51 3.60
N LEU A 575 -45.68 -8.91 3.97
CA LEU A 575 -46.19 -8.76 5.34
C LEU A 575 -45.41 -9.61 6.35
N LYS A 576 -45.02 -10.85 5.99
CA LYS A 576 -44.20 -11.71 6.85
C LYS A 576 -42.76 -11.19 6.99
N ALA A 577 -42.17 -10.69 5.90
CA ALA A 577 -40.86 -10.07 5.94
C ALA A 577 -40.85 -8.81 6.85
N ALA A 578 -41.93 -8.02 6.85
CA ALA A 578 -42.05 -6.83 7.69
C ALA A 578 -42.12 -7.13 9.19
N PHE A 579 -42.88 -8.14 9.62
CA PHE A 579 -42.91 -8.57 11.03
C PHE A 579 -41.57 -9.15 11.50
N GLN A 580 -40.87 -9.87 10.63
CA GLN A 580 -39.54 -10.43 10.93
C GLN A 580 -38.46 -9.35 11.03
N ALA A 581 -38.57 -8.29 10.22
CA ALA A 581 -37.68 -7.12 10.33
C ALA A 581 -37.82 -6.40 11.67
N ALA A 582 -39.04 -6.33 12.24
CA ALA A 582 -39.28 -5.71 13.54
C ALA A 582 -38.66 -6.51 14.70
N ASP A 583 -38.76 -7.84 14.68
CA ASP A 583 -38.15 -8.71 15.68
C ASP A 583 -36.62 -8.69 15.61
N LEU A 584 -36.07 -8.74 14.39
CA LEU A 584 -34.64 -8.56 14.15
C LEU A 584 -34.13 -7.20 14.66
N TYR A 585 -34.88 -6.12 14.42
CA TYR A 585 -34.53 -4.79 14.89
C TYR A 585 -34.49 -4.71 16.43
N SER A 586 -35.39 -5.40 17.12
CA SER A 586 -35.39 -5.51 18.58
C SER A 586 -34.15 -6.25 19.10
N GLN A 587 -33.78 -7.37 18.48
CA GLN A 587 -32.58 -8.13 18.84
C GLN A 587 -31.29 -7.34 18.57
N LEU A 588 -31.21 -6.62 17.44
CA LEU A 588 -30.09 -5.72 17.14
C LEU A 588 -29.97 -4.59 18.16
N LYS A 589 -31.09 -4.02 18.64
CA LYS A 589 -31.08 -3.04 19.73
C LYS A 589 -30.55 -3.63 21.04
N ALA A 590 -30.86 -4.90 21.34
CA ALA A 590 -30.34 -5.59 22.52
C ALA A 590 -28.81 -5.78 22.43
N VAL A 591 -28.29 -6.23 21.28
CA VAL A 591 -26.84 -6.30 21.02
C VAL A 591 -26.18 -4.93 21.17
N GLN A 592 -26.77 -3.89 20.58
CA GLN A 592 -26.24 -2.52 20.69
C GLN A 592 -26.19 -2.04 22.15
N ALA A 593 -27.20 -2.35 22.96
CA ALA A 593 -27.22 -2.00 24.38
C ALA A 593 -26.07 -2.70 25.14
N GLN A 594 -25.84 -3.98 24.89
CA GLN A 594 -24.73 -4.73 25.50
C GLN A 594 -23.35 -4.23 25.06
N VAL A 595 -23.19 -3.87 23.77
CA VAL A 595 -21.96 -3.23 23.26
C VAL A 595 -21.70 -1.90 23.97
N ASN A 596 -22.74 -1.10 24.20
CA ASN A 596 -22.61 0.16 24.93
C ASN A 596 -22.18 -0.07 26.39
N ASP A 597 -22.70 -1.09 27.05
CA ASP A 597 -22.33 -1.43 28.44
C ASP A 597 -20.92 -2.01 28.53
N LEU A 598 -20.50 -2.83 27.56
CA LEU A 598 -19.12 -3.26 27.41
C LEU A 598 -18.17 -2.06 27.23
N SER A 599 -18.53 -1.10 26.36
CA SER A 599 -17.74 0.11 26.16
C SER A 599 -17.58 0.91 27.46
N LYS A 600 -18.64 1.04 28.28
CA LYS A 600 -18.55 1.72 29.58
C LYS A 600 -17.63 0.98 30.56
N SER A 601 -17.74 -0.35 30.63
CA SER A 601 -16.90 -1.17 31.50
C SER A 601 -15.41 -1.07 31.11
N LEU A 602 -15.10 -1.15 29.81
CA LEU A 602 -13.74 -0.96 29.32
C LEU A 602 -13.19 0.45 29.58
N GLN A 603 -14.04 1.49 29.56
CA GLN A 603 -13.66 2.85 29.95
C GLN A 603 -13.33 2.96 31.44
N GLN A 604 -14.11 2.33 32.31
CA GLN A 604 -13.85 2.26 33.74
C GLN A 604 -12.52 1.55 34.00
N LEU A 605 -12.30 0.41 33.34
CA LEU A 605 -11.03 -0.32 33.40
C LEU A 605 -9.84 0.54 32.96
N CYS A 606 -9.95 1.25 31.84
CA CYS A 606 -8.88 2.14 31.35
C CYS A 606 -8.54 3.28 32.33
N ARG A 607 -9.50 3.73 33.14
CA ARG A 607 -9.29 4.75 34.18
C ARG A 607 -8.69 4.16 35.46
N ALA A 608 -9.01 2.91 35.76
CA ALA A 608 -8.61 2.23 36.97
C ALA A 608 -7.22 1.57 36.90
N VAL A 609 -6.71 1.34 35.67
CA VAL A 609 -5.40 0.73 35.41
C VAL A 609 -4.35 1.80 35.13
N GLN A 610 -3.24 1.77 35.88
CA GLN A 610 -2.06 2.59 35.60
C GLN A 610 -0.85 1.70 35.31
N VAL A 611 0.08 2.18 34.48
CA VAL A 611 1.31 1.43 34.13
C VAL A 611 2.35 1.68 35.21
N LYS A 612 2.91 0.61 35.78
CA LYS A 612 3.95 0.73 36.81
C LYS A 612 5.21 1.36 36.21
N SER A 613 5.92 2.19 36.98
CA SER A 613 7.16 2.83 36.53
C SER A 613 8.16 1.81 35.98
N GLY A 614 8.70 2.07 34.78
CA GLY A 614 9.64 1.18 34.08
C GLY A 614 9.01 0.17 33.11
N PHE A 615 7.68 0.10 33.01
CA PHE A 615 6.96 -0.71 32.02
C PHE A 615 6.35 0.15 30.90
N SER A 616 6.16 -0.42 29.71
CA SER A 616 5.63 0.29 28.52
C SER A 616 4.10 0.43 28.58
N SER A 617 3.58 1.61 28.19
CA SER A 617 2.13 1.90 28.13
C SER A 617 1.43 1.35 26.90
N GLN A 618 2.18 0.85 25.91
CA GLN A 618 1.69 0.49 24.58
C GLN A 618 0.41 -0.38 24.57
N ARG A 619 0.26 -1.34 25.49
CA ARG A 619 -0.91 -2.22 25.56
C ARG A 619 -2.14 -1.53 26.16
N LEU A 620 -1.93 -0.66 27.15
CA LEU A 620 -2.99 0.17 27.72
C LEU A 620 -3.45 1.20 26.68
N ASP A 621 -2.52 1.78 25.93
CA ASP A 621 -2.81 2.70 24.82
C ASP A 621 -3.60 2.01 23.70
N GLN A 622 -3.26 0.75 23.37
CA GLN A 622 -4.04 -0.07 22.41
C GLN A 622 -5.46 -0.34 22.90
N LEU A 623 -5.63 -0.67 24.19
CA LEU A 623 -6.96 -0.87 24.77
C LEU A 623 -7.77 0.45 24.72
N GLN A 624 -7.18 1.57 25.15
CA GLN A 624 -7.81 2.89 25.11
C GLN A 624 -8.20 3.30 23.68
N ALA A 625 -7.34 3.03 22.69
CA ALA A 625 -7.63 3.28 21.28
C ALA A 625 -8.82 2.43 20.78
N THR A 626 -8.88 1.16 21.19
CA THR A 626 -9.98 0.25 20.83
C THR A 626 -11.30 0.73 21.44
N VAL A 627 -11.29 1.15 22.70
CA VAL A 627 -12.47 1.72 23.39
C VAL A 627 -12.98 2.98 22.70
N ARG A 628 -12.08 3.89 22.27
CA ARG A 628 -12.46 5.09 21.50
C ARG A 628 -13.10 4.74 20.16
N SER A 629 -12.68 3.65 19.52
CA SER A 629 -13.23 3.21 18.23
C SER A 629 -14.64 2.61 18.31
N GLN A 630 -15.10 2.20 19.50
CA GLN A 630 -16.45 1.66 19.71
C GLN A 630 -17.49 2.75 20.04
N GLN A 631 -17.11 4.04 20.09
CA GLN A 631 -18.01 5.17 20.39
C GLN A 631 -18.68 5.78 19.14
N VAL A 632 -18.45 5.22 17.96
CA VAL A 632 -19.07 5.58 16.67
C VAL A 632 -19.99 4.44 16.26
#